data_AF-A0A5E4CLV1-F1
#
_entry.id   AF-A0A5E4CLV1-F1
#
_cell.length_a   1.000
_cell.length_b   1.000
_cell.length_c   1.000
_cell.angle_alpha   90.00
_cell.angle_beta   90.00
_cell.angle_gamma   90.00
#
_symmetry.space_group_name_H-M   'P 1'
#
loop_
_entity.id
_entity.type
_entity.pdbx_description
1 polymer ?
#
loop_
_entity_poly.entity_id
_entity_poly.type
_entity_poly.pdbx_seq_one_letter_code
_entity_poly.pdbx_strand_id
1 'polypeptide(L)'
;VTVVYQNGLPVISVRLPSRRERCQFTLKPISDSVGVFLRQLQEEDRGIDRVAIYSPDGVRVAASTGIDLLLLDDFKLVINDLTYHVRPPKR
;
A
#
# COMPACT_ATOMS: atom_id res chain seq x y z
N VAL A 1 -1.68 7.97 -4.70
CA VAL A 1 -2.04 6.56 -4.45
C VAL A 1 -3.53 6.51 -4.15
N THR A 2 -4.25 5.56 -4.71
CA THR A 2 -5.71 5.44 -4.54
C THR A 2 -6.07 4.01 -4.18
N VAL A 3 -7.13 3.84 -3.39
CA VAL A 3 -7.71 2.55 -3.03
C VAL A 3 -9.13 2.49 -3.59
N VAL A 4 -9.45 1.45 -4.34
CA VAL A 4 -10.79 1.22 -4.88
C VAL A 4 -11.16 -0.25 -4.66
N TYR A 5 -12.39 -0.55 -4.28
CA TYR A 5 -12.85 -1.93 -4.24
C TYR A 5 -13.37 -2.36 -5.61
N GLN A 6 -12.83 -3.45 -6.14
CA GLN A 6 -13.28 -4.08 -7.38
C GLN A 6 -13.57 -5.55 -7.08
N ASN A 7 -14.78 -6.01 -7.42
CA ASN A 7 -15.21 -7.39 -7.17
C ASN A 7 -15.03 -7.82 -5.70
N GLY A 8 -15.26 -6.88 -4.76
CA GLY A 8 -15.11 -7.12 -3.32
C GLY A 8 -13.68 -7.07 -2.77
N LEU A 9 -12.66 -6.89 -3.62
CA LEU A 9 -11.25 -6.82 -3.22
C LEU A 9 -10.70 -5.39 -3.33
N PRO A 10 -9.86 -4.94 -2.38
CA PRO A 10 -9.16 -3.68 -2.49
C PRO A 10 -8.09 -3.73 -3.59
N VAL A 11 -8.14 -2.74 -4.47
CA VAL A 11 -7.16 -2.49 -5.53
C VAL A 11 -6.45 -1.18 -5.21
N ILE A 12 -5.15 -1.28 -4.93
CA ILE A 12 -4.29 -0.13 -4.65
C ILE A 12 -3.56 0.29 -5.93
N SER A 13 -3.79 1.51 -6.40
CA SER A 13 -3.07 2.08 -7.56
C SER A 13 -1.96 3.03 -7.11
N VAL A 14 -0.73 2.72 -7.53
CA VAL A 14 0.50 3.43 -7.18
C VAL A 14 1.24 3.81 -8.47
N ARG A 15 1.80 5.03 -8.53
CA ARG A 15 2.76 5.38 -9.58
C ARG A 15 4.16 4.99 -9.11
N LEU A 16 4.79 4.05 -9.79
CA LEU A 16 6.09 3.51 -9.37
C LEU A 16 7.25 4.37 -9.90
N PRO A 17 8.38 4.47 -9.16
CA PRO A 17 9.45 5.42 -9.46
C PRO A 17 10.09 5.25 -10.84
N SER A 18 10.38 4.01 -11.26
CA SER A 18 11.24 3.75 -12.43
C SER A 18 10.53 4.05 -13.74
N ARG A 19 9.26 3.69 -13.86
CA ARG A 19 8.50 3.82 -15.12
C ARG A 19 7.52 4.98 -15.11
N ARG A 20 7.25 5.59 -13.96
CA ARG A 20 6.20 6.60 -13.74
C ARG A 20 4.79 6.18 -14.20
N GLU A 21 4.61 4.90 -14.50
CA GLU A 21 3.35 4.28 -14.85
C GLU A 21 2.57 3.91 -13.58
N ARG A 22 1.23 3.83 -13.70
CA ARG A 22 0.37 3.34 -12.63
C ARG A 22 0.33 1.82 -12.66
N CYS A 23 0.85 1.19 -11.61
CA CYS A 23 0.62 -0.22 -11.34
C CYS A 23 -0.55 -0.38 -10.35
N GLN A 24 -1.24 -1.51 -10.44
CA GLN A 24 -2.36 -1.86 -9.58
C GLN A 24 -2.05 -3.14 -8.82
N PHE A 25 -2.35 -3.14 -7.53
CA PHE A 25 -2.12 -4.27 -6.63
C PHE A 25 -3.45 -4.66 -6.00
N THR A 26 -3.96 -5.83 -6.38
CA THR A 26 -5.18 -6.41 -5.80
C THR A 26 -4.79 -7.26 -4.60
N LEU A 27 -5.32 -6.92 -3.44
CA LEU A 27 -4.99 -7.60 -2.17
C LEU A 27 -6.20 -8.37 -1.64
N LYS A 28 -5.94 -9.44 -0.90
CA LYS A 28 -6.94 -10.23 -0.19
C LYS A 28 -6.97 -9.81 1.27
N PRO A 29 -7.99 -9.08 1.75
CA PRO A 29 -7.99 -8.49 3.10
C PRO A 29 -7.75 -9.49 4.24
N ILE A 30 -8.25 -10.72 4.09
CA ILE A 30 -8.23 -11.76 5.12
C ILE A 30 -6.89 -12.51 5.17
N SER A 31 -6.24 -12.71 4.02
CA SER A 31 -5.04 -13.54 3.93
C SER A 31 -3.74 -12.76 3.75
N ASP A 32 -3.81 -11.54 3.21
CA ASP A 32 -2.64 -10.74 2.92
C ASP A 32 -2.33 -9.79 4.08
N SER A 33 -1.04 -9.48 4.22
CA SER A 33 -0.54 -8.52 5.20
C SER A 33 0.12 -7.32 4.51
N VAL A 34 0.41 -6.28 5.30
CA VAL A 34 1.24 -5.14 4.89
C VAL A 34 2.54 -5.60 4.24
N GLY A 35 3.22 -6.60 4.81
CA GLY A 35 4.47 -7.14 4.28
C GLY A 35 4.32 -7.76 2.88
N VAL A 36 3.19 -8.43 2.61
CA VAL A 36 2.89 -8.97 1.28
C VAL A 36 2.80 -7.84 0.25
N PHE A 37 2.04 -6.79 0.56
CA PHE A 37 1.91 -5.63 -0.33
C PHE A 37 3.24 -4.91 -0.55
N LEU A 38 4.02 -4.68 0.50
CA LEU A 38 5.33 -4.03 0.40
C LEU A 38 6.30 -4.84 -0.47
N ARG A 39 6.30 -6.16 -0.33
CA ARG A 39 7.12 -7.05 -1.17
C ARG A 39 6.69 -6.98 -2.64
N GLN A 40 5.39 -7.03 -2.93
CA GLN A 40 4.89 -6.90 -4.31
C GLN A 40 5.34 -5.59 -4.97
N LEU A 41 5.35 -4.47 -4.23
CA LEU A 41 5.87 -3.20 -4.73
C LEU A 41 7.35 -3.30 -5.14
N GLN A 42 8.19 -3.90 -4.29
CA GLN A 42 9.62 -4.05 -4.55
C GLN A 42 9.92 -5.03 -5.69
N GLU A 43 9.13 -6.10 -5.82
CA GLU A 43 9.24 -7.06 -6.91
C GLU A 43 8.87 -6.44 -8.26
N GLU A 44 7.85 -5.58 -8.28
CA GLU A 44 7.38 -4.87 -9.48
C GLU A 44 8.34 -3.78 -9.95
N ASP A 45 8.97 -3.05 -9.02
CA ASP A 45 9.88 -1.96 -9.35
C ASP A 45 11.20 -2.03 -8.55
N ARG A 46 12.26 -2.43 -9.26
CA ARG A 46 13.64 -2.52 -8.72
C ARG A 46 14.27 -1.17 -8.33
N GLY A 47 13.66 -0.04 -8.70
CA GLY A 47 14.07 1.30 -8.28
C GLY A 47 13.53 1.71 -6.91
N ILE A 48 12.81 0.81 -6.22
CA ILE A 48 12.36 1.03 -4.85
C ILE A 48 13.43 0.55 -3.87
N ASP A 49 14.22 1.48 -3.35
CA ASP A 49 15.22 1.23 -2.31
C ASP A 49 14.58 1.12 -0.92
N ARG A 50 13.54 1.93 -0.67
CA ARG A 50 12.85 2.00 0.62
C ARG A 50 11.34 2.00 0.42
N VAL A 51 10.65 1.10 1.13
CA VAL A 51 9.19 1.11 1.19
C VAL A 51 8.70 0.82 2.61
N ALA A 52 7.69 1.56 3.07
CA ALA A 52 7.10 1.37 4.39
C ALA A 52 5.69 1.95 4.47
N ILE A 53 4.92 1.45 5.44
CA ILE A 53 3.62 2.01 5.82
C ILE A 53 3.72 2.60 7.22
N TYR A 54 3.10 3.76 7.41
CA TYR A 54 2.95 4.44 8.69
C TYR A 54 1.48 4.81 8.94
N SER A 55 1.10 4.92 10.20
CA SER A 55 -0.15 5.56 10.60
C SER A 55 -0.15 7.05 10.21
N PRO A 56 -1.31 7.73 10.25
CA PRO A 56 -1.39 9.17 10.04
C PRO A 56 -0.47 9.96 10.99
N ASP A 57 -0.30 9.48 12.22
CA ASP A 57 0.57 10.07 13.25
C ASP A 57 2.06 9.76 13.05
N GLY A 58 2.42 8.94 12.06
CA GLY A 58 3.82 8.62 11.73
C GLY A 58 4.40 7.42 12.48
N VAL A 59 3.56 6.60 13.13
CA VAL A 59 4.00 5.34 13.74
C VAL A 59 4.12 4.26 12.68
N ARG A 60 5.24 3.52 12.66
CA ARG A 60 5.47 2.47 11.65
C ARG A 60 4.50 1.31 11.86
N VAL A 61 3.80 0.91 10.80
CA VAL A 61 2.89 -0.24 10.81
C VAL A 61 3.70 -1.52 10.61
N ALA A 62 3.38 -2.55 11.40
CA ALA A 62 4.07 -3.83 11.33
C ALA A 62 3.78 -4.56 10.02
N ALA A 63 4.78 -5.27 9.48
CA ALA A 63 4.62 -6.06 8.26
C ALA A 63 3.61 -7.23 8.41
N SER A 64 3.36 -7.69 9.64
CA SER A 64 2.37 -8.72 9.95
C SER A 64 0.95 -8.20 10.08
N THR A 65 0.72 -6.88 10.07
CA THR A 65 -0.63 -6.29 10.13
C THR A 65 -1.43 -6.72 8.89
N GLY A 66 -2.64 -7.23 9.11
CA GLY A 66 -3.57 -7.63 8.04
C GLY A 66 -4.00 -6.44 7.18
N ILE A 67 -4.27 -6.69 5.90
CA ILE A 67 -4.76 -5.65 4.99
C ILE A 67 -6.18 -5.19 5.37
N ASP A 68 -7.01 -6.08 5.90
CA ASP A 68 -8.30 -5.73 6.48
C ASP A 68 -8.18 -4.65 7.57
N LEU A 69 -7.22 -4.79 8.49
CA LEU A 69 -6.97 -3.83 9.56
C LEU A 69 -6.36 -2.53 9.04
N LEU A 70 -5.41 -2.60 8.10
CA LEU A 70 -4.79 -1.42 7.50
C LEU A 70 -5.85 -0.51 6.85
N LEU A 71 -6.85 -1.10 6.18
CA LEU A 71 -7.84 -0.36 5.40
C LEU A 71 -8.99 0.23 6.23
N LEU A 72 -8.97 0.08 7.56
CA LEU A 72 -9.95 0.70 8.45
C LEU A 72 -9.76 2.21 8.61
N ASP A 73 -8.54 2.71 8.37
CA ASP A 73 -8.20 4.12 8.53
C ASP A 73 -7.23 4.59 7.44
N ASP A 74 -7.02 5.89 7.40
CA ASP A 74 -6.00 6.51 6.55
C ASP A 74 -4.60 6.01 6.95
N PHE A 75 -3.68 5.98 5.99
CA PHE A 75 -2.29 5.63 6.24
C PHE A 75 -1.34 6.38 5.31
N LYS A 76 -0.05 6.35 5.63
CA LYS A 76 1.01 6.90 4.79
C LYS A 76 1.79 5.76 4.15
N LEU A 77 1.83 5.73 2.82
CA LEU A 77 2.74 4.88 2.05
C LEU A 77 3.99 5.69 1.70
N VAL A 78 5.14 5.23 2.15
CA VAL A 78 6.44 5.82 1.81
C VAL A 78 7.11 4.95 0.75
N ILE A 79 7.54 5.57 -0.34
CA ILE A 79 8.34 4.95 -1.41
C ILE A 79 9.53 5.88 -1.67
N ASN A 80 10.74 5.41 -1.36
CA ASN A 80 11.97 6.20 -1.33
C ASN A 80 11.76 7.49 -0.54
N ASP A 81 11.86 8.65 -1.18
CA ASP A 81 11.69 9.98 -0.56
C ASP A 81 10.27 10.54 -0.69
N LEU A 82 9.37 9.80 -1.34
CA LEU A 82 7.99 10.21 -1.54
C LEU A 82 7.09 9.62 -0.46
N THR A 83 6.26 10.48 0.13
CA THR A 83 5.21 10.07 1.08
C THR A 83 3.85 10.33 0.47
N TYR A 84 3.01 9.29 0.42
CA TYR A 84 1.65 9.35 -0.07
C TYR A 84 0.68 9.20 1.09
N HIS A 85 -0.17 10.19 1.31
CA HIS A 85 -1.33 10.04 2.17
C HIS A 85 -2.40 9.24 1.42
N VAL A 86 -2.73 8.06 1.93
CA VAL A 86 -3.68 7.11 1.34
C VAL A 86 -4.94 7.11 2.18
N ARG A 87 -6.08 7.27 1.51
CA ARG A 87 -7.40 7.33 2.15
C ARG A 87 -8.27 6.21 1.60
N PRO A 88 -8.33 5.05 2.28
CA PRO A 88 -9.25 3.99 1.91
C PRO A 88 -10.69 4.48 1.91
N PRO A 89 -11.55 4.01 0.99
CA PRO A 89 -12.98 4.28 1.10
C PRO A 89 -13.50 3.61 2.37
N LYS A 90 -14.22 4.38 3.20
CA LYS A 90 -14.86 3.85 4.41
C LYS A 90 -15.85 2.76 4.01
N ARG A 91 -15.75 1.61 4.67
CA ARG A 91 -16.72 0.52 4.55
C ARG A 91 -18.03 0.89 5.23
#